data_AF-A0A1G7Z016-F1
#
_entry.id   AF-A0A1G7Z016-F1
#
_cell.length_a   1.000
_cell.length_b   1.000
_cell.length_c   1.000
_cell.angle_alpha   90.00
_cell.angle_beta   90.00
_cell.angle_gamma   90.00
#
_symmetry.space_group_name_H-M   'P 1'
#
loop_
_entity.id
_entity.type
_entity.pdbx_description
1 polymer ?
#
loop_
_entity_poly.entity_id
_entity_poly.type
_entity_poly.pdbx_seq_one_letter_code
_entity_poly.pdbx_strand_id
1 'polypeptide(L)'
;MMATNYLGGILILVFVISFMDGWTRPCRNSLVPRLVSSNQIVKANSLLSSINQIVQILGWSLGGILIVYIGEIYVLLITICLLALSTISLFFIKDPTNDTTVNQDAESKWKRFSFGWINIWNNKILRVATLMDLFETFAGSIWIGAIILVFVKKVLYKGEEWWGFINASNITGMLIGSVVAWFLARWINKKLIVSLFLSSLSVCILTFIFALNNNPWISLGIVLLMGIPYQLRDISQQTIFQKNVEYSILPIVFSAHGILIYMVFGLSVLIMGLLSDLFGVKTVYLTAGTLYGISALLTALVKSKVNIEDNIKIKSTL
;
A
#
# COMPACT_ATOMS: atom_id res chain seq x y z
N MET A 1 -22.83 -9.29 29.39
CA MET A 1 -24.17 -8.84 28.94
C MET A 1 -24.23 -7.39 28.47
N MET A 2 -23.41 -6.46 29.00
CA MET A 2 -23.42 -5.05 28.56
C MET A 2 -22.70 -4.79 27.21
N ALA A 3 -21.67 -5.57 26.87
CA ALA A 3 -20.92 -5.44 25.61
C ALA A 3 -21.73 -5.81 24.35
N THR A 4 -22.70 -6.71 24.46
CA THR A 4 -23.55 -7.16 23.35
C THR A 4 -24.53 -6.10 22.86
N ASN A 5 -24.95 -5.16 23.71
CA ASN A 5 -25.91 -4.11 23.34
C ASN A 5 -25.29 -2.98 22.50
N TYR A 6 -23.96 -2.77 22.60
CA TYR A 6 -23.25 -1.74 21.82
C TYR A 6 -22.55 -2.32 20.58
N LEU A 7 -22.47 -3.64 20.47
CA LEU A 7 -21.79 -4.30 19.36
C LEU A 7 -22.37 -3.88 18.00
N GLY A 8 -23.70 -3.83 17.87
CA GLY A 8 -24.35 -3.38 16.64
C GLY A 8 -23.98 -1.94 16.27
N GLY A 9 -23.99 -1.02 17.25
CA GLY A 9 -23.58 0.37 17.04
C GLY A 9 -22.11 0.50 16.63
N ILE A 10 -21.21 -0.24 17.29
CA ILE A 10 -19.78 -0.27 16.95
C ILE A 10 -19.57 -0.80 15.53
N LEU A 11 -20.26 -1.87 15.14
CA LEU A 11 -20.16 -2.43 13.80
C LEU A 11 -20.66 -1.46 12.73
N ILE A 12 -21.75 -0.74 13.00
CA ILE A 12 -22.24 0.32 12.10
C ILE A 12 -21.19 1.44 11.99
N LEU A 13 -20.58 1.88 13.09
CA LEU A 13 -19.53 2.89 13.06
C LEU A 13 -18.32 2.43 12.25
N VAL A 14 -17.84 1.21 12.46
CA VAL A 14 -16.73 0.62 11.70
C VAL A 14 -17.07 0.54 10.21
N PHE A 15 -18.31 0.16 9.87
CA PHE A 15 -18.80 0.13 8.49
C PHE A 15 -18.78 1.52 7.86
N VAL A 16 -19.32 2.53 8.54
CA VAL A 16 -19.36 3.91 8.04
C VAL A 16 -17.94 4.45 7.84
N ILE A 17 -17.04 4.24 8.79
CA ILE A 17 -15.63 4.68 8.68
C ILE A 17 -14.96 4.01 7.47
N SER A 18 -15.15 2.70 7.31
CA SER A 18 -14.55 1.92 6.21
C SER A 18 -15.12 2.35 4.85
N PHE A 19 -16.42 2.64 4.79
CA PHE A 19 -17.08 3.15 3.59
C PHE A 19 -16.57 4.55 3.20
N MET A 20 -16.39 5.46 4.17
CA MET A 20 -15.81 6.80 3.94
C MET A 20 -14.33 6.73 3.52
N ASP A 21 -13.54 5.82 4.10
CA ASP A 21 -12.13 5.63 3.76
C ASP A 21 -11.95 5.16 2.30
N GLY A 22 -12.90 4.35 1.81
CA GLY A 22 -13.00 3.94 0.42
C GLY A 22 -13.12 5.11 -0.58
N TRP A 23 -13.73 6.22 -0.18
CA TRP A 23 -13.77 7.45 -0.98
C TRP A 23 -12.56 8.36 -0.75
N THR A 24 -12.11 8.45 0.50
CA THR A 24 -11.05 9.40 0.88
C THR A 24 -9.71 9.07 0.24
N ARG A 25 -9.32 7.78 0.20
CA ARG A 25 -8.01 7.37 -0.34
C ARG A 25 -7.84 7.67 -1.84
N PRO A 26 -8.77 7.29 -2.75
CA PRO A 26 -8.64 7.62 -4.17
C PRO A 26 -8.61 9.14 -4.41
N CYS A 27 -9.44 9.92 -3.70
CA CYS A 27 -9.45 11.37 -3.81
C CYS A 27 -8.12 11.98 -3.35
N ARG A 28 -7.64 11.63 -2.16
CA ARG A 28 -6.36 12.11 -1.61
C ARG A 28 -5.19 11.79 -2.55
N ASN A 29 -5.10 10.56 -3.04
CA ASN A 29 -4.00 10.13 -3.91
C ASN A 29 -4.05 10.79 -5.29
N SER A 30 -5.24 11.18 -5.76
CA SER A 30 -5.41 11.86 -7.05
C SER A 30 -5.10 13.36 -7.00
N LEU A 31 -5.16 13.98 -5.82
CA LEU A 31 -4.79 15.39 -5.62
C LEU A 31 -3.28 15.62 -5.72
N VAL A 32 -2.45 14.65 -5.35
CA VAL A 32 -0.99 14.81 -5.35
C VAL A 32 -0.45 15.34 -6.69
N PRO A 33 -0.71 14.71 -7.85
CA PRO A 33 -0.17 15.19 -9.11
C PRO A 33 -0.81 16.49 -9.62
N ARG A 34 -1.94 16.94 -9.03
CA ARG A 34 -2.54 18.25 -9.29
C ARG A 34 -1.80 19.37 -8.56
N LEU A 35 -1.20 19.06 -7.41
CA LEU A 35 -0.57 20.06 -6.53
C LEU A 35 0.95 20.21 -6.72
N VAL A 36 1.61 19.22 -7.33
CA VAL A 36 3.07 19.25 -7.56
C VAL A 36 3.44 18.93 -8.99
N SER A 37 4.60 19.41 -9.42
CA SER A 37 5.14 19.06 -10.75
C SER A 37 5.43 17.55 -10.86
N SER A 38 5.38 17.00 -12.08
CA SER A 38 5.62 15.56 -12.35
C SER A 38 6.96 15.04 -11.79
N ASN A 39 7.98 15.92 -11.70
CA ASN A 39 9.30 15.57 -11.14
C ASN A 39 9.34 15.54 -9.60
N GLN A 40 8.33 16.11 -8.94
CA GLN A 40 8.21 16.19 -7.49
C GLN A 40 7.21 15.15 -6.93
N ILE A 41 6.47 14.43 -7.77
CA ILE A 41 5.47 13.44 -7.34
C ILE A 41 6.08 12.41 -6.37
N VAL A 42 7.24 11.83 -6.71
CA VAL A 42 7.92 10.89 -5.80
C VAL A 42 8.22 11.55 -4.46
N LYS A 43 8.74 12.78 -4.46
CA LYS A 43 9.09 13.51 -3.23
C LYS A 43 7.85 13.80 -2.38
N ALA A 44 6.72 14.13 -3.01
CA ALA A 44 5.44 14.36 -2.35
C ALA A 44 4.89 13.06 -1.73
N ASN A 45 4.90 11.95 -2.48
CA ASN A 45 4.48 10.64 -1.98
C ASN A 45 5.39 10.15 -0.84
N SER A 46 6.70 10.36 -0.93
CA SER A 46 7.64 10.06 0.15
C SER A 46 7.32 10.83 1.43
N LEU A 47 7.02 12.13 1.32
CA LEU A 47 6.64 12.95 2.46
C LEU A 47 5.31 12.47 3.09
N LEU A 48 4.29 12.24 2.26
CA LEU A 48 2.99 11.74 2.73
C LEU A 48 3.13 10.36 3.39
N SER A 49 3.98 9.49 2.85
CA SER A 49 4.26 8.17 3.42
C SER A 49 4.96 8.30 4.76
N SER A 50 6.01 9.13 4.89
CA SER A 50 6.66 9.40 6.17
C SER A 50 5.66 9.88 7.23
N ILE A 51 4.78 10.81 6.86
CA ILE A 51 3.73 11.32 7.77
C ILE A 51 2.79 10.18 8.18
N ASN A 52 2.32 9.36 7.24
CA ASN A 52 1.45 8.22 7.55
C ASN A 52 2.16 7.20 8.48
N GLN A 53 3.45 6.93 8.29
CA GLN A 53 4.20 6.03 9.16
C GLN A 53 4.36 6.61 10.57
N ILE A 54 4.69 7.90 10.71
CA ILE A 54 4.75 8.58 12.00
C ILE A 54 3.39 8.53 12.72
N VAL A 55 2.31 8.86 12.00
CA VAL A 55 0.94 8.83 12.54
C VAL A 55 0.55 7.41 12.96
N GLN A 56 0.96 6.36 12.22
CA GLN A 56 0.72 4.98 12.62
C GLN A 56 1.49 4.60 13.90
N ILE A 57 2.79 4.94 14.00
CA ILE A 57 3.57 4.69 15.22
C ILE A 57 2.90 5.37 16.41
N LEU A 58 2.61 6.66 16.28
CA LEU A 58 2.00 7.45 17.35
C LEU A 58 0.59 6.95 17.66
N GLY A 59 -0.22 6.62 16.66
CA GLY A 59 -1.59 6.15 16.84
C GLY A 59 -1.66 4.84 17.61
N TRP A 60 -0.81 3.86 17.27
CA TRP A 60 -0.79 2.56 17.95
C TRP A 60 -0.21 2.67 19.35
N SER A 61 0.88 3.44 19.54
CA SER A 61 1.51 3.60 20.85
C SER A 61 0.74 4.51 21.80
N LEU A 62 0.37 5.71 21.34
CA LEU A 62 -0.36 6.69 22.16
C LEU A 62 -1.83 6.32 22.33
N GLY A 63 -2.46 5.64 21.37
CA GLY A 63 -3.87 5.27 21.45
C GLY A 63 -4.17 4.42 22.69
N GLY A 64 -3.40 3.35 22.91
CA GLY A 64 -3.56 2.50 24.09
C GLY A 64 -3.29 3.25 25.40
N ILE A 65 -2.26 4.10 25.42
CA ILE A 65 -1.93 4.94 26.58
C ILE A 65 -3.07 5.91 26.89
N LEU A 66 -3.56 6.65 25.89
CA LEU A 66 -4.65 7.61 26.06
C LEU A 66 -5.92 6.93 26.56
N ILE A 67 -6.28 5.76 26.03
CA ILE A 67 -7.46 5.01 26.53
C ILE A 67 -7.33 4.72 28.03
N VAL A 68 -6.15 4.31 28.50
CA VAL A 68 -5.93 4.02 29.93
C VAL A 68 -6.04 5.28 30.81
N TYR A 69 -5.49 6.42 30.37
CA TYR A 69 -5.43 7.63 31.18
C TYR A 69 -6.71 8.49 31.13
N ILE A 70 -7.33 8.60 29.96
CA ILE A 70 -8.48 9.50 29.75
C ILE A 70 -9.76 8.77 29.36
N GLY A 71 -9.73 7.45 29.15
CA GLY A 71 -10.91 6.65 28.79
C GLY A 71 -11.26 6.67 27.30
N GLU A 72 -11.91 5.60 26.82
CA GLU A 72 -12.22 5.37 25.41
C GLU A 72 -13.13 6.45 24.78
N ILE A 73 -14.09 6.98 25.55
CA ILE A 73 -15.02 8.01 25.08
C ILE A 73 -14.29 9.30 24.71
N TYR A 74 -13.34 9.73 25.55
CA TYR A 74 -12.56 10.94 25.30
C TYR A 74 -11.60 10.78 24.13
N VAL A 75 -11.03 9.59 23.95
CA VAL A 75 -10.20 9.27 22.77
C VAL A 75 -11.03 9.32 21.48
N LEU A 76 -12.27 8.83 21.50
CA LEU A 76 -13.20 8.96 20.37
C LEU A 76 -13.57 10.42 20.09
N LEU A 77 -13.80 11.24 21.11
CA LEU A 77 -14.04 12.69 20.93
C LEU A 77 -12.83 13.40 20.32
N ILE A 78 -11.62 13.12 20.79
CA ILE A 78 -10.38 13.64 20.20
C ILE A 78 -10.29 13.23 18.72
N THR A 79 -10.61 11.98 18.41
CA THR A 79 -10.62 11.48 17.02
C THR A 79 -11.61 12.27 16.15
N ILE A 80 -12.82 12.54 16.64
CA ILE A 80 -13.81 13.38 15.93
C ILE A 80 -13.28 14.79 15.70
N CYS A 81 -12.67 15.42 16.70
CA CYS A 81 -12.07 16.75 16.57
C CYS A 81 -10.95 16.79 15.52
N LEU A 82 -10.09 15.77 15.49
CA LEU A 82 -9.02 15.65 14.50
C LEU A 82 -9.57 15.46 13.08
N LEU A 83 -10.63 14.66 12.93
CA LEU A 83 -11.33 14.50 11.64
C LEU A 83 -11.95 15.83 11.18
N ALA A 84 -12.63 16.56 12.07
CA ALA A 84 -13.19 17.87 11.76
C ALA A 84 -12.10 18.88 11.35
N LEU A 85 -10.97 18.91 12.07
CA LEU A 85 -9.82 19.74 11.73
C LEU A 85 -9.23 19.37 10.36
N SER A 86 -9.14 18.07 10.06
CA SER A 86 -8.71 17.59 8.75
C SER A 86 -9.67 18.05 7.65
N THR A 87 -10.99 17.97 7.86
CA THR A 87 -11.99 18.45 6.90
C THR A 87 -11.87 19.96 6.69
N ILE A 88 -11.72 20.74 7.75
CA ILE A 88 -11.51 22.19 7.68
C ILE A 88 -10.25 22.51 6.87
N SER A 89 -9.16 21.76 7.09
CA SER A 89 -7.90 21.94 6.39
C SER A 89 -8.02 21.72 4.87
N LEU A 90 -8.94 20.87 4.41
CA LEU A 90 -9.18 20.64 2.98
C LEU A 90 -9.72 21.88 2.26
N PHE A 91 -10.49 22.75 2.92
CA PHE A 91 -10.99 24.00 2.32
C PHE A 91 -9.87 24.99 1.98
N PHE A 92 -8.69 24.85 2.59
CA PHE A 92 -7.54 25.70 2.32
C PHE A 92 -6.66 25.20 1.16
N ILE A 93 -6.94 24.01 0.62
CA ILE A 93 -6.20 23.47 -0.52
C ILE A 93 -6.66 24.18 -1.79
N LYS A 94 -5.75 24.91 -2.44
CA LYS A 94 -5.98 25.51 -3.76
C LYS A 94 -5.58 24.50 -4.84
N ASP A 95 -6.57 23.99 -5.56
CA ASP A 95 -6.34 23.10 -6.70
C ASP A 95 -6.14 23.92 -7.98
N PRO A 96 -4.94 23.90 -8.60
CA PRO A 96 -4.66 24.67 -9.80
C PRO A 96 -5.32 24.10 -11.07
N THR A 97 -5.98 22.94 -10.98
CA THR A 97 -6.58 22.22 -12.11
C THR A 97 -8.09 22.10 -11.96
N ASN A 98 -8.74 23.03 -11.26
CA ASN A 98 -10.18 23.02 -10.97
C ASN A 98 -11.07 23.14 -12.23
N ASP A 99 -10.49 23.42 -13.40
CA ASP A 99 -11.22 23.68 -14.65
C ASP A 99 -11.49 22.43 -15.52
N THR A 100 -10.96 21.25 -15.18
CA THR A 100 -11.22 20.02 -15.94
C THR A 100 -12.43 19.27 -15.38
N THR A 101 -13.62 19.87 -15.50
CA THR A 101 -14.85 19.08 -15.45
C THR A 101 -14.79 18.08 -16.61
N VAL A 102 -14.69 16.78 -16.29
CA VAL A 102 -14.96 15.72 -17.27
C VAL A 102 -16.28 16.08 -17.94
N ASN A 103 -16.30 16.26 -19.27
CA ASN A 103 -17.53 16.41 -20.02
C ASN A 103 -18.44 15.25 -19.62
N GLN A 104 -19.47 15.58 -18.82
CA GLN A 104 -20.36 14.60 -18.22
C GLN A 104 -21.38 14.12 -19.25
N ASP A 105 -20.92 13.78 -20.45
CA ASP A 105 -21.80 13.21 -21.45
C ASP A 105 -22.44 11.94 -20.88
N ALA A 106 -23.71 11.78 -21.24
CA ALA A 106 -24.66 10.83 -20.70
C ALA A 106 -24.33 9.37 -21.09
N GLU A 107 -23.12 8.89 -20.76
CA GLU A 107 -22.80 7.48 -20.88
C GLU A 107 -23.51 6.65 -19.81
N SER A 108 -23.98 5.47 -20.21
CA SER A 108 -24.60 4.46 -19.35
C SER A 108 -23.81 4.26 -18.05
N LYS A 109 -24.50 4.22 -16.90
CA LYS A 109 -23.92 4.00 -15.57
C LYS A 109 -22.96 2.79 -15.53
N TRP A 110 -23.24 1.77 -16.34
CA TRP A 110 -22.39 0.58 -16.48
C TRP A 110 -21.06 0.84 -17.17
N LYS A 111 -21.04 1.66 -18.24
CA LYS A 111 -19.79 2.07 -18.88
C LYS A 111 -18.90 2.85 -17.91
N ARG A 112 -19.49 3.76 -17.12
CA ARG A 112 -18.80 4.52 -16.07
C ARG A 112 -18.20 3.62 -14.98
N PHE A 113 -18.94 2.59 -14.54
CA PHE A 113 -18.43 1.61 -13.59
C PHE A 113 -17.23 0.84 -14.16
N SER A 114 -17.34 0.37 -15.41
CA SER A 114 -16.26 -0.37 -16.07
C SER A 114 -15.05 0.47 -16.48
N PHE A 115 -15.21 1.80 -16.56
CA PHE A 115 -14.25 2.71 -17.17
C PHE A 115 -12.86 2.66 -16.52
N GLY A 116 -12.80 2.59 -15.19
CA GLY A 116 -11.53 2.47 -14.46
C GLY A 116 -10.75 1.21 -14.84
N TRP A 117 -11.42 0.06 -14.89
CA TRP A 117 -10.79 -1.21 -15.29
C TRP A 117 -10.40 -1.22 -16.77
N ILE A 118 -11.24 -0.67 -17.65
CA ILE A 118 -10.91 -0.54 -19.08
C ILE A 118 -9.61 0.26 -19.25
N ASN A 119 -9.47 1.39 -18.55
CA ASN A 119 -8.26 2.21 -18.65
C ASN A 119 -7.02 1.48 -18.10
N ILE A 120 -7.17 0.76 -16.98
CA ILE A 120 -6.09 -0.08 -16.44
C ILE A 120 -5.66 -1.15 -17.46
N TRP A 121 -6.60 -1.85 -18.11
CA TRP A 121 -6.28 -2.96 -19.01
C TRP A 121 -5.80 -2.52 -20.40
N ASN A 122 -6.22 -1.34 -20.86
CA ASN A 122 -5.79 -0.74 -22.12
C ASN A 122 -4.37 -0.15 -22.03
N ASN A 123 -3.98 0.38 -20.86
CA ASN A 123 -2.62 0.86 -20.66
C ASN A 123 -1.71 -0.27 -20.14
N LYS A 124 -0.77 -0.71 -20.97
CA LYS A 124 0.18 -1.79 -20.66
C LYS A 124 0.96 -1.57 -19.36
N ILE A 125 1.35 -0.33 -19.04
CA ILE A 125 2.10 0.00 -17.83
C ILE A 125 1.19 -0.15 -16.60
N LEU A 126 -0.03 0.39 -16.66
CA LEU A 126 -1.01 0.28 -15.56
C LEU A 126 -1.46 -1.16 -15.33
N ARG A 127 -1.65 -1.93 -16.40
CA ARG A 127 -2.01 -3.35 -16.34
C ARG A 127 -0.93 -4.14 -15.60
N VAL A 128 0.34 -3.94 -15.92
CA VAL A 128 1.43 -4.66 -15.26
C VAL A 128 1.58 -4.19 -13.81
N ALA A 129 1.53 -2.89 -13.55
CA ALA A 129 1.56 -2.36 -12.18
C ALA A 129 0.42 -2.97 -11.33
N THR A 130 -0.79 -3.03 -11.88
CA THR A 130 -1.94 -3.68 -11.22
C THR A 130 -1.68 -5.16 -10.97
N LEU A 131 -1.21 -5.92 -11.97
CA LEU A 131 -0.89 -7.35 -11.77
C LEU A 131 0.17 -7.56 -10.68
N MET A 132 1.21 -6.72 -10.65
CA MET A 132 2.22 -6.74 -9.59
C MET A 132 1.56 -6.50 -8.22
N ASP A 133 0.75 -5.45 -8.09
CA ASP A 133 0.03 -5.15 -6.85
C ASP A 133 -0.86 -6.31 -6.40
N LEU A 134 -1.50 -7.05 -7.33
CA LEU A 134 -2.31 -8.22 -6.97
C LEU A 134 -1.45 -9.36 -6.40
N PHE A 135 -0.33 -9.72 -7.04
CA PHE A 135 0.59 -10.74 -6.52
C PHE A 135 1.16 -10.33 -5.16
N GLU A 136 1.49 -9.05 -5.02
CA GLU A 136 2.09 -8.49 -3.82
C GLU A 136 1.10 -8.33 -2.67
N THR A 137 -0.16 -8.03 -2.95
CA THR A 137 -1.26 -8.02 -1.99
C THR A 137 -1.55 -9.44 -1.52
N PHE A 138 -1.52 -10.41 -2.45
CA PHE A 138 -1.68 -11.80 -2.10
C PHE A 138 -0.56 -12.26 -1.15
N ALA A 139 0.69 -11.98 -1.52
CA ALA A 139 1.88 -12.25 -0.70
C ALA A 139 1.87 -11.49 0.64
N GLY A 140 1.37 -10.25 0.65
CA GLY A 140 1.35 -9.38 1.82
C GLY A 140 0.41 -9.83 2.94
N SER A 141 -0.56 -10.71 2.63
CA SER A 141 -1.46 -11.27 3.64
C SER A 141 -0.75 -12.05 4.76
N ILE A 142 0.48 -12.51 4.53
CA ILE A 142 1.31 -13.17 5.56
C ILE A 142 1.62 -12.26 6.75
N TRP A 143 1.52 -10.94 6.59
CA TRP A 143 1.79 -9.96 7.64
C TRP A 143 0.56 -9.65 8.51
N ILE A 144 -0.54 -10.38 8.31
CA ILE A 144 -1.70 -10.28 9.19
C ILE A 144 -1.36 -10.92 10.54
N GLY A 145 -1.95 -10.36 11.61
CA GLY A 145 -1.64 -10.78 12.98
C GLY A 145 -1.75 -12.27 13.22
N ALA A 146 -2.76 -12.94 12.68
CA ALA A 146 -2.92 -14.39 12.84
C ALA A 146 -1.71 -15.18 12.30
N ILE A 147 -1.23 -14.87 11.09
CA ILE A 147 -0.12 -15.61 10.46
C ILE A 147 1.21 -15.29 11.16
N ILE A 148 1.48 -14.01 11.45
CA ILE A 148 2.68 -13.62 12.19
C ILE A 148 2.70 -14.28 13.57
N LEU A 149 1.58 -14.30 14.30
CA LEU A 149 1.50 -14.92 15.63
C LEU A 149 1.79 -16.43 15.57
N VAL A 150 1.30 -17.12 14.55
CA VAL A 150 1.64 -18.54 14.33
C VAL A 150 3.14 -18.70 14.07
N PHE A 151 3.76 -17.82 13.28
CA PHE A 151 5.21 -17.83 13.04
C PHE A 151 6.00 -17.60 14.33
N VAL A 152 5.63 -16.59 15.11
CA VAL A 152 6.27 -16.25 16.40
C VAL A 152 6.20 -17.42 17.38
N LYS A 153 5.03 -18.07 17.51
CA LYS A 153 4.85 -19.18 18.45
C LYS A 153 5.49 -20.48 17.97
N LYS A 154 5.29 -20.86 16.70
CA LYS A 154 5.70 -22.18 16.18
C LYS A 154 7.12 -22.22 15.59
N VAL A 155 7.67 -21.09 15.15
CA VAL A 155 9.00 -21.02 14.51
C VAL A 155 10.02 -20.33 15.39
N LEU A 156 9.66 -19.18 15.97
CA LEU A 156 10.57 -18.40 16.81
C LEU A 156 10.56 -18.83 18.29
N TYR A 157 9.55 -19.60 18.71
CA TYR A 157 9.34 -20.05 20.08
C TYR A 157 9.35 -18.89 21.09
N LYS A 158 8.61 -17.82 20.75
CA LYS A 158 8.50 -16.59 21.55
C LYS A 158 7.06 -16.25 21.91
N GLY A 159 6.90 -15.34 22.87
CA GLY A 159 5.61 -14.82 23.32
C GLY A 159 5.00 -13.82 22.35
N GLU A 160 3.74 -13.45 22.61
CA GLU A 160 2.93 -12.61 21.74
C GLU A 160 3.47 -11.17 21.62
N GLU A 161 4.28 -10.71 22.57
CA GLU A 161 4.96 -9.42 22.53
C GLU A 161 5.85 -9.26 21.29
N TRP A 162 6.38 -10.37 20.74
CA TRP A 162 7.20 -10.35 19.53
C TRP A 162 6.43 -9.99 18.27
N TRP A 163 5.11 -10.19 18.24
CA TRP A 163 4.28 -9.66 17.17
C TRP A 163 4.33 -8.13 17.13
N GLY A 164 4.29 -7.49 18.31
CA GLY A 164 4.46 -6.05 18.45
C GLY A 164 5.83 -5.57 17.98
N PHE A 165 6.90 -6.28 18.36
CA PHE A 165 8.26 -5.96 17.90
C PHE A 165 8.41 -6.09 16.38
N ILE A 166 7.87 -7.15 15.77
CA ILE A 166 7.89 -7.34 14.31
C ILE A 166 7.17 -6.18 13.60
N ASN A 167 5.98 -5.80 14.07
CA ASN A 167 5.25 -4.67 13.49
C ASN A 167 6.01 -3.35 13.65
N ALA A 168 6.56 -3.09 14.84
CA ALA A 168 7.38 -1.90 15.08
C ALA A 168 8.60 -1.85 14.17
N SER A 169 9.30 -2.97 13.99
CA SER A 169 10.40 -3.10 13.04
C SER A 169 9.96 -2.80 11.61
N ASN A 170 8.83 -3.35 11.15
CA ASN A 170 8.32 -3.11 9.81
C ASN A 170 7.99 -1.64 9.57
N ILE A 171 7.23 -1.02 10.47
CA ILE A 171 6.81 0.38 10.36
C ILE A 171 8.03 1.31 10.40
N THR A 172 9.01 1.01 11.25
CA THR A 172 10.29 1.74 11.31
C THR A 172 11.07 1.61 10.01
N GLY A 173 11.17 0.39 9.47
CA GLY A 173 11.78 0.12 8.17
C GLY A 173 11.12 0.91 7.03
N MET A 174 9.79 0.95 7.01
CA MET A 174 9.02 1.73 6.05
C MET A 174 9.20 3.24 6.23
N LEU A 175 9.34 3.75 7.47
CA LEU A 175 9.67 5.15 7.71
C LEU A 175 11.06 5.49 7.15
N ILE A 176 12.06 4.64 7.41
CA ILE A 176 13.39 4.77 6.82
C ILE A 176 13.30 4.73 5.29
N GLY A 177 12.52 3.80 4.73
CA GLY A 177 12.25 3.70 3.30
C GLY A 177 11.64 4.96 2.70
N SER A 178 10.72 5.62 3.41
CA SER A 178 10.10 6.88 2.98
C SER A 178 11.13 8.01 2.93
N VAL A 179 12.02 8.09 3.93
CA VAL A 179 13.12 9.05 3.98
C VAL A 179 14.14 8.78 2.87
N VAL A 180 14.54 7.52 2.67
CA VAL A 180 15.42 7.10 1.57
C VAL A 180 14.80 7.45 0.22
N ALA A 181 13.49 7.22 0.04
CA ALA A 181 12.76 7.57 -1.17
C ALA A 181 12.78 9.08 -1.44
N TRP A 182 12.71 9.91 -0.38
CA TRP A 182 12.81 11.37 -0.50
C TRP A 182 14.19 11.81 -1.03
N PHE A 183 15.27 11.25 -0.49
CA PHE A 183 16.64 11.55 -0.93
C PHE A 183 16.89 11.03 -2.36
N LEU A 184 16.39 9.83 -2.68
CA LEU A 184 16.53 9.20 -3.99
C LEU A 184 15.43 9.61 -4.98
N ALA A 185 14.59 10.60 -4.65
CA ALA A 185 13.39 10.93 -5.43
C ALA A 185 13.70 11.19 -6.91
N ARG A 186 14.80 11.89 -7.22
CA ARG A 186 15.22 12.14 -8.61
C ARG A 186 15.54 10.86 -9.39
N TRP A 187 16.20 9.90 -8.74
CA TRP A 187 16.55 8.62 -9.37
C TRP A 187 15.31 7.75 -9.56
N ILE A 188 14.48 7.62 -8.53
CA ILE A 188 13.22 6.86 -8.58
C ILE A 188 12.31 7.43 -9.67
N ASN A 189 12.14 8.75 -9.70
CA ASN A 189 11.29 9.45 -10.66
C ASN A 189 11.68 9.20 -12.12
N LYS A 190 12.99 9.06 -12.39
CA LYS A 190 13.54 8.76 -13.73
C LYS A 190 13.55 7.26 -14.05
N LYS A 191 13.63 6.39 -13.03
CA LYS A 191 13.81 4.95 -13.19
C LYS A 191 12.75 4.14 -12.42
N LEU A 192 11.47 4.53 -12.49
CA LEU A 192 10.37 3.94 -11.72
C LEU A 192 10.31 2.40 -11.83
N ILE A 193 10.42 1.88 -13.06
CA ILE A 193 10.38 0.43 -13.32
C ILE A 193 11.60 -0.27 -12.70
N VAL A 194 12.78 0.36 -12.69
CA VAL A 194 13.98 -0.21 -12.04
C VAL A 194 13.84 -0.18 -10.52
N SER A 195 13.30 0.91 -9.97
CA SER A 195 13.01 1.06 -8.55
C SER A 195 12.07 -0.04 -8.07
N LEU A 196 10.98 -0.29 -8.82
CA LEU A 196 10.06 -1.38 -8.55
C LEU A 196 10.73 -2.75 -8.61
N PHE A 197 11.47 -3.03 -9.69
CA PHE A 197 12.14 -4.31 -9.86
C PHE A 197 13.08 -4.62 -8.70
N LEU A 198 13.96 -3.67 -8.36
CA LEU A 198 14.91 -3.85 -7.25
C LEU A 198 14.19 -4.01 -5.92
N SER A 199 13.14 -3.23 -5.68
CA SER A 199 12.39 -3.28 -4.43
C SER A 199 11.66 -4.61 -4.27
N SER A 200 10.89 -5.06 -5.27
CA SER A 200 10.18 -6.35 -5.22
C SER A 200 11.15 -7.54 -5.14
N LEU A 201 12.32 -7.45 -5.80
CA LEU A 201 13.37 -8.47 -5.69
C LEU A 201 13.99 -8.51 -4.28
N SER A 202 14.27 -7.35 -3.68
CA SER A 202 14.77 -7.27 -2.31
C SER A 202 13.75 -7.84 -1.31
N VAL A 203 12.47 -7.51 -1.46
CA VAL A 203 11.39 -8.07 -0.62
C VAL A 203 11.31 -9.60 -0.78
N CYS A 204 11.40 -10.11 -2.02
CA CYS A 204 11.43 -11.54 -2.29
C CYS A 204 12.56 -12.25 -1.53
N ILE A 205 13.80 -11.77 -1.67
CA ILE A 205 14.98 -12.35 -1.01
C ILE A 205 14.84 -12.29 0.51
N LEU A 206 14.45 -11.13 1.06
CA LEU A 206 14.31 -10.95 2.50
C LEU A 206 13.18 -11.83 3.07
N THR A 207 12.10 -12.04 2.33
CA THR A 207 11.01 -12.94 2.73
C THR A 207 11.47 -14.39 2.78
N PHE A 208 12.28 -14.84 1.82
CA PHE A 208 12.89 -16.18 1.88
C PHE A 208 13.83 -16.34 3.08
N ILE A 209 14.69 -15.36 3.33
CA ILE A 209 15.60 -15.38 4.50
C ILE A 209 14.78 -15.40 5.79
N PHE A 210 13.71 -14.61 5.88
CA PHE A 210 12.81 -14.60 7.04
C PHE A 210 12.18 -15.98 7.28
N ALA A 211 11.68 -16.63 6.22
CA ALA A 211 11.02 -17.94 6.31
C ALA A 211 11.95 -19.06 6.80
N LEU A 212 13.22 -19.00 6.42
CA LEU A 212 14.23 -20.02 6.72
C LEU A 212 14.93 -19.82 8.06
N ASN A 213 14.87 -18.60 8.61
CA ASN A 213 15.47 -18.26 9.89
C ASN A 213 14.60 -18.71 11.09
N ASN A 214 15.25 -19.09 12.19
CA ASN A 214 14.59 -19.39 13.47
C ASN A 214 15.03 -18.45 14.61
N ASN A 215 15.97 -17.53 14.37
CA ASN A 215 16.47 -16.62 15.39
C ASN A 215 15.60 -15.34 15.47
N PRO A 216 14.93 -15.06 16.60
CA PRO A 216 14.00 -13.94 16.73
C PRO A 216 14.63 -12.57 16.45
N TRP A 217 15.86 -12.33 16.91
CA TRP A 217 16.56 -11.05 16.70
C TRP A 217 16.92 -10.81 15.24
N ILE A 218 17.32 -11.88 14.55
CA ILE A 218 17.57 -11.85 13.10
C ILE A 218 16.26 -11.54 12.36
N SER A 219 15.13 -12.11 12.79
CA SER A 219 13.82 -11.81 12.21
C SER A 219 13.45 -10.33 12.34
N LEU A 220 13.72 -9.67 13.47
CA LEU A 220 13.50 -8.23 13.62
C LEU A 220 14.37 -7.42 12.66
N GLY A 221 15.65 -7.77 12.55
CA GLY A 221 16.58 -7.13 11.62
C GLY A 221 16.13 -7.27 10.17
N ILE A 222 15.70 -8.47 9.76
CA ILE A 222 15.18 -8.72 8.40
C ILE A 222 13.92 -7.90 8.14
N VAL A 223 12.96 -7.89 9.06
CA VAL A 223 11.69 -7.17 8.89
C VAL A 223 11.93 -5.66 8.82
N LEU A 224 12.84 -5.12 9.64
CA LEU A 224 13.26 -3.73 9.54
C LEU A 224 13.88 -3.41 8.18
N LEU A 225 14.80 -4.25 7.70
CA LEU A 225 15.42 -4.06 6.39
C LEU A 225 14.42 -4.20 5.24
N MET A 226 13.43 -5.08 5.39
CA MET A 226 12.40 -5.35 4.40
C MET A 226 11.36 -4.22 4.29
N GLY A 227 11.12 -3.45 5.36
CA GLY A 227 10.27 -2.26 5.31
C GLY A 227 10.76 -1.19 4.33
N ILE A 228 12.09 -1.08 4.13
CA ILE A 228 12.70 -0.10 3.21
C ILE A 228 12.27 -0.34 1.75
N PRO A 229 12.53 -1.52 1.13
CA PRO A 229 12.09 -1.80 -0.22
C PRO A 229 10.56 -1.88 -0.34
N TYR A 230 9.81 -2.32 0.69
CA TYR A 230 8.35 -2.22 0.66
C TYR A 230 7.87 -0.80 0.39
N GLN A 231 8.40 0.16 1.16
CA GLN A 231 7.97 1.54 1.02
C GLN A 231 8.40 2.17 -0.32
N LEU A 232 9.63 1.86 -0.78
CA LEU A 232 10.12 2.33 -2.08
C LEU A 232 9.25 1.82 -3.23
N ARG A 233 8.81 0.57 -3.13
CA ARG A 233 7.91 -0.07 -4.07
C ARG A 233 6.54 0.61 -4.07
N ASP A 234 5.92 0.78 -2.92
CA ASP A 234 4.59 1.41 -2.78
C ASP A 234 4.57 2.83 -3.35
N ILE A 235 5.61 3.63 -3.04
CA ILE A 235 5.78 4.98 -3.60
C ILE A 235 5.93 4.93 -5.13
N SER A 236 6.68 3.96 -5.65
CA SER A 236 6.92 3.80 -7.08
C SER A 236 5.63 3.39 -7.82
N GLN A 237 4.87 2.44 -7.29
CA GLN A 237 3.55 2.03 -7.79
C GLN A 237 2.59 3.19 -7.85
N GLN A 238 2.40 3.89 -6.71
CA GLN A 238 1.51 5.04 -6.65
C GLN A 238 1.91 6.12 -7.66
N THR A 239 3.21 6.37 -7.81
CA THR A 239 3.73 7.34 -8.79
C THR A 239 3.47 6.90 -10.24
N ILE A 240 3.51 5.60 -10.55
CA ILE A 240 3.18 5.11 -11.89
C ILE A 240 1.74 5.47 -12.25
N PHE A 241 0.78 5.19 -11.37
CA PHE A 241 -0.62 5.55 -11.62
C PHE A 241 -0.77 7.07 -11.79
N GLN A 242 -0.19 7.86 -10.88
CA GLN A 242 -0.28 9.33 -10.92
C GLN A 242 0.37 9.98 -12.14
N LYS A 243 1.34 9.32 -12.79
CA LYS A 243 2.01 9.83 -13.99
C LYS A 243 1.41 9.36 -15.32
N ASN A 244 0.77 8.20 -15.32
CA ASN A 244 0.30 7.55 -16.56
C ASN A 244 -1.21 7.65 -16.76
N VAL A 245 -1.92 8.32 -15.84
CA VAL A 245 -3.37 8.52 -15.90
C VAL A 245 -3.65 10.02 -15.82
N GLU A 246 -4.58 10.47 -16.65
CA GLU A 246 -5.05 11.85 -16.65
C GLU A 246 -5.72 12.21 -15.31
N TYR A 247 -5.47 13.42 -14.79
CA TYR A 247 -5.92 13.85 -13.46
C TYR A 247 -7.44 13.75 -13.26
N SER A 248 -8.21 13.97 -14.32
CA SER A 248 -9.68 13.97 -14.33
C SER A 248 -10.29 12.59 -14.03
N ILE A 249 -9.61 11.52 -14.44
CA ILE A 249 -10.09 10.13 -14.31
C ILE A 249 -9.27 9.29 -13.31
N LEU A 250 -8.20 9.87 -12.75
CA LEU A 250 -7.33 9.22 -11.77
C LEU A 250 -8.06 8.68 -10.53
N PRO A 251 -9.07 9.39 -9.94
CA PRO A 251 -9.85 8.84 -8.83
C PRO A 251 -10.63 7.57 -9.21
N ILE A 252 -11.15 7.52 -10.44
CA ILE A 252 -11.92 6.37 -10.96
C ILE A 252 -11.00 5.17 -11.14
N VAL A 253 -9.79 5.40 -11.68
CA VAL A 253 -8.77 4.36 -11.84
C VAL A 253 -8.30 3.82 -10.48
N PHE A 254 -8.00 4.70 -9.51
CA PHE A 254 -7.62 4.26 -8.16
C PHE A 254 -8.75 3.48 -7.46
N SER A 255 -10.01 3.87 -7.67
CA SER A 255 -11.16 3.15 -7.10
C SER A 255 -11.29 1.74 -7.69
N ALA A 256 -11.22 1.62 -9.02
CA ALA A 256 -11.26 0.32 -9.71
C ALA A 256 -10.08 -0.59 -9.31
N HIS A 257 -8.89 -0.01 -9.19
CA HIS A 257 -7.71 -0.69 -8.68
C HIS A 257 -7.92 -1.17 -7.23
N GLY A 258 -8.38 -0.28 -6.33
CA GLY A 258 -8.63 -0.61 -4.92
C GLY A 258 -9.61 -1.77 -4.73
N ILE A 259 -10.68 -1.83 -5.53
CA ILE A 259 -11.63 -2.96 -5.49
C ILE A 259 -10.91 -4.30 -5.76
N LEU A 260 -10.04 -4.36 -6.77
CA LEU A 260 -9.27 -5.57 -7.07
C LEU A 260 -8.34 -5.95 -5.90
N ILE A 261 -7.65 -4.96 -5.33
CA ILE A 261 -6.74 -5.16 -4.20
C ILE A 261 -7.48 -5.72 -2.99
N TYR A 262 -8.61 -5.14 -2.59
CA TYR A 262 -9.36 -5.63 -1.43
C TYR A 262 -9.99 -7.02 -1.65
N MET A 263 -10.45 -7.32 -2.87
CA MET A 263 -10.93 -8.67 -3.20
C MET A 263 -9.80 -9.70 -3.12
N VAL A 264 -8.64 -9.41 -3.71
CA VAL A 264 -7.48 -10.30 -3.65
C VAL A 264 -6.96 -10.44 -2.23
N PHE A 265 -6.94 -9.37 -1.44
CA PHE A 265 -6.58 -9.42 -0.02
C PHE A 265 -7.52 -10.36 0.75
N GLY A 266 -8.84 -10.19 0.62
CA GLY A 266 -9.80 -11.06 1.31
C GLY A 266 -9.63 -12.54 0.96
N LEU A 267 -9.44 -12.85 -0.33
CA LEU A 267 -9.17 -14.22 -0.79
C LEU A 267 -7.82 -14.75 -0.30
N SER A 268 -6.78 -13.91 -0.29
CA SER A 268 -5.44 -14.34 0.11
C SER A 268 -5.37 -14.65 1.60
N VAL A 269 -6.09 -13.91 2.47
CA VAL A 269 -6.18 -14.24 3.90
C VAL A 269 -6.73 -15.65 4.09
N LEU A 270 -7.81 -16.00 3.38
CA LEU A 270 -8.43 -17.33 3.49
C LEU A 270 -7.47 -18.42 2.99
N ILE A 271 -6.84 -18.22 1.83
CA ILE A 271 -5.94 -19.21 1.23
C ILE A 271 -4.66 -19.38 2.05
N MET A 272 -4.03 -18.28 2.48
CA MET A 272 -2.81 -18.34 3.28
C MET A 272 -3.07 -18.87 4.70
N GLY A 273 -4.24 -18.61 5.27
CA GLY A 273 -4.69 -19.23 6.51
C GLY A 273 -4.80 -20.75 6.38
N LEU A 274 -5.50 -21.24 5.35
CA LEU A 274 -5.62 -22.67 5.07
C LEU A 274 -4.26 -23.33 4.79
N LEU A 275 -3.39 -22.67 4.02
CA LEU A 275 -2.02 -23.15 3.78
C LEU A 275 -1.20 -23.23 5.07
N SER A 276 -1.38 -22.26 5.99
CA SER A 276 -0.72 -22.26 7.29
C SER A 276 -1.12 -23.47 8.13
N ASP A 277 -2.41 -23.83 8.10
CA ASP A 277 -2.95 -24.95 8.88
C ASP A 277 -2.54 -26.31 8.30
N LEU A 278 -2.54 -26.45 6.97
CA LEU A 278 -2.25 -27.72 6.28
C LEU A 278 -0.74 -27.99 6.13
N PHE A 279 0.04 -26.99 5.77
CA PHE A 279 1.46 -27.16 5.40
C PHE A 279 2.43 -26.41 6.32
N GLY A 280 1.91 -25.75 7.35
CA GLY A 280 2.69 -24.97 8.30
C GLY A 280 3.06 -23.58 7.79
N VAL A 281 3.29 -22.68 8.74
CA VAL A 281 3.54 -21.25 8.48
C VAL A 281 4.80 -20.98 7.66
N LYS A 282 5.84 -21.82 7.73
CA LYS A 282 7.04 -21.66 6.89
C LYS A 282 6.71 -21.74 5.41
N THR A 283 5.87 -22.69 5.01
CA THR A 283 5.43 -22.86 3.62
C THR A 283 4.70 -21.61 3.11
N VAL A 284 3.89 -20.99 3.97
CA VAL A 284 3.16 -19.75 3.65
C VAL A 284 4.13 -18.60 3.33
N TYR A 285 5.17 -18.39 4.13
CA TYR A 285 6.19 -17.36 3.86
C TYR A 285 7.02 -17.69 2.61
N LEU A 286 7.34 -18.96 2.35
CA LEU A 286 8.01 -19.38 1.11
C LEU A 286 7.14 -19.10 -0.12
N THR A 287 5.85 -19.44 -0.06
CA THR A 287 4.88 -19.11 -1.12
C THR A 287 4.81 -17.61 -1.35
N ALA A 288 4.73 -16.79 -0.29
CA ALA A 288 4.76 -15.34 -0.43
C ALA A 288 6.06 -14.83 -1.08
N GLY A 289 7.21 -15.38 -0.71
CA GLY A 289 8.49 -15.09 -1.37
C GLY A 289 8.44 -15.37 -2.88
N THR A 290 7.86 -16.49 -3.30
CA THR A 290 7.68 -16.79 -4.74
C THR A 290 6.77 -15.79 -5.45
N LEU A 291 5.69 -15.34 -4.81
CA LEU A 291 4.77 -14.34 -5.36
C LEU A 291 5.44 -12.96 -5.52
N TYR A 292 6.27 -12.55 -4.55
CA TYR A 292 7.13 -11.36 -4.70
C TYR A 292 8.13 -11.51 -5.85
N GLY A 293 8.70 -12.71 -6.02
CA GLY A 293 9.55 -13.04 -7.17
C GLY A 293 8.83 -12.92 -8.51
N ILE A 294 7.57 -13.40 -8.60
CA ILE A 294 6.74 -13.26 -9.80
C ILE A 294 6.49 -11.77 -10.10
N SER A 295 6.19 -10.95 -9.09
CA SER A 295 6.05 -9.51 -9.26
C SER A 295 7.32 -8.85 -9.82
N ALA A 296 8.49 -9.20 -9.28
CA ALA A 296 9.77 -8.72 -9.80
C ALA A 296 9.97 -9.13 -11.27
N LEU A 297 9.66 -10.38 -11.64
CA LEU A 297 9.76 -10.86 -13.02
C LEU A 297 8.83 -10.10 -13.98
N LEU A 298 7.57 -9.84 -13.57
CA LEU A 298 6.62 -9.04 -14.36
C LEU A 298 7.18 -7.64 -14.67
N THR A 299 7.85 -7.03 -13.68
CA THR A 299 8.50 -5.72 -13.86
C THR A 299 9.62 -5.76 -14.90
N ALA A 300 10.44 -6.82 -14.87
CA ALA A 300 11.55 -7.00 -15.81
C ALA A 300 11.07 -7.13 -17.26
N LEU A 301 9.94 -7.83 -17.49
CA LEU A 301 9.33 -8.00 -18.81
C LEU A 301 8.87 -6.66 -19.42
N VAL A 302 8.40 -5.72 -18.59
CA VAL A 302 8.02 -4.38 -19.05
C VAL A 302 9.24 -3.55 -19.41
N LYS A 303 10.28 -3.56 -18.56
CA LYS A 303 11.52 -2.83 -18.80
C LYS A 303 12.17 -3.21 -20.15
N SER A 304 12.22 -4.51 -20.43
CA SER A 304 12.77 -5.03 -21.70
C SER A 304 12.04 -4.44 -22.90
N LYS A 305 10.70 -4.39 -22.87
CA LYS A 305 9.90 -3.88 -23.99
C LYS A 305 9.94 -2.35 -24.15
N VAL A 306 9.95 -1.59 -23.05
CA VAL A 306 10.06 -0.11 -23.11
C VAL A 306 11.39 0.29 -23.75
N ASN A 307 12.49 -0.34 -23.35
CA ASN A 307 13.80 -0.09 -23.96
C ASN A 307 13.86 -0.47 -25.46
N ILE A 308 13.08 -1.48 -25.88
CA ILE A 308 12.99 -1.86 -27.30
C ILE A 308 12.21 -0.80 -28.10
N GLU A 309 11.08 -0.33 -27.59
CA GLU A 309 10.25 0.71 -28.24
C GLU A 309 11.01 2.05 -28.38
N ASP A 310 11.77 2.46 -27.35
CA ASP A 310 12.62 3.66 -27.40
C ASP A 310 13.78 3.51 -28.40
N ASN A 311 14.43 2.34 -28.46
CA ASN A 311 15.50 2.07 -29.42
C ASN A 311 15.01 2.01 -30.88
N ILE A 312 13.78 1.56 -31.12
CA ILE A 312 13.17 1.55 -32.47
C ILE A 312 12.84 2.99 -32.90
N LYS A 313 12.29 3.82 -32.01
CA LYS A 313 12.02 5.24 -32.32
C LYS A 313 13.30 5.99 -32.68
N ILE A 314 14.38 5.81 -31.91
CA ILE A 314 15.67 6.46 -32.17
C ILE A 314 16.24 6.06 -33.54
N LYS A 315 16.11 4.80 -33.94
CA LYS A 315 16.54 4.31 -35.27
C LYS A 315 15.65 4.78 -36.43
N SER A 316 14.41 5.18 -36.18
CA SER A 316 13.49 5.70 -37.23
C SER A 316 13.61 7.21 -37.46
N THR A 317 14.29 7.93 -36.56
CA THR A 317 14.58 9.37 -36.65
C THR A 317 16.00 9.69 -37.14
N LEU A 318 16.81 8.66 -37.42
CA LEU A 318 18.12 8.74 -38.05
C LEU A 318 18.01 8.25 -39.50
#